data_AF-A0A5Q4D188-F1
#
_entry.id   AF-A0A5Q4D188-F1
#
_cell.length_a   1.000
_cell.length_b   1.000
_cell.length_c   1.000
_cell.angle_alpha   90.00
_cell.angle_beta   90.00
_cell.angle_gamma   90.00
#
_symmetry.space_group_name_H-M   'P 1'
#
loop_
_entity.id
_entity.type
_entity.pdbx_description
1 polymer ?
#
loop_
_entity_poly.entity_id
_entity_poly.type
_entity_poly.pdbx_seq_one_letter_code
_entity_poly.pdbx_strand_id
1 'polypeptide(L)'
;MTTERPTPGPMDAPDGEPGSIVDVAAQAGSFETLLAAAAAAGLVETLDTGGPFTLFAPTDEAFAALPAGTLESLLADPDALRDILLYHVVSGRVTASDVAALNQATSLQGGSLQIMVHNGSVMVNDATVTATDIEASNGIIHVIDTVLIPGGN
;
A
#
# COMPACT_ATOMS: atom_id res chain seq x y z
N MET A 1 -10.89 -46.20 -28.63
CA MET A 1 -12.18 -46.29 -27.92
C MET A 1 -11.87 -46.05 -26.45
N THR A 2 -12.28 -44.90 -25.88
CA THR A 2 -13.58 -44.73 -25.19
C THR A 2 -13.47 -45.27 -23.76
N THR A 3 -13.63 -44.51 -22.66
CA THR A 3 -13.91 -43.07 -22.41
C THR A 3 -13.46 -42.76 -20.94
N GLU A 4 -13.37 -41.57 -20.32
CA GLU A 4 -14.18 -40.32 -20.31
C GLU A 4 -13.34 -39.02 -20.23
N ARG A 5 -14.03 -37.87 -20.14
CA ARG A 5 -13.51 -36.57 -19.67
C ARG A 5 -13.29 -36.56 -18.14
N PRO A 6 -12.44 -35.66 -17.63
CA PRO A 6 -13.02 -34.58 -16.82
C PRO A 6 -12.63 -33.17 -17.30
N THR A 7 -13.63 -32.34 -17.51
CA THR A 7 -13.62 -30.94 -17.09
C THR A 7 -14.86 -30.77 -16.22
N PRO A 8 -14.70 -30.23 -15.01
CA PRO A 8 -14.75 -28.78 -14.84
C PRO A 8 -13.39 -28.18 -14.51
N GLY A 9 -13.20 -26.90 -14.86
CA GLY A 9 -12.30 -26.05 -14.10
C GLY A 9 -13.11 -25.39 -12.99
N PRO A 10 -12.53 -25.19 -11.79
CA PRO A 10 -12.97 -24.11 -10.93
C PRO A 10 -12.67 -22.80 -11.67
N MET A 11 -13.71 -22.01 -11.94
CA MET A 11 -13.57 -20.55 -11.95
C MET A 11 -14.18 -20.03 -10.64
N ASP A 12 -13.84 -20.74 -9.56
CA ASP A 12 -14.15 -20.39 -8.19
C ASP A 12 -13.20 -19.25 -7.76
N ALA A 13 -13.65 -18.48 -6.77
CA ALA A 13 -13.03 -17.20 -6.42
C ALA A 13 -11.55 -17.35 -5.96
N PRO A 14 -10.73 -16.27 -6.02
CA PRO A 14 -9.59 -16.19 -5.12
C PRO A 14 -10.05 -16.49 -3.69
N ASP A 15 -9.31 -17.35 -3.00
CA ASP A 15 -9.79 -17.95 -1.75
C ASP A 15 -9.96 -16.88 -0.67
N GLY A 16 -10.99 -17.04 0.17
CA GLY A 16 -11.41 -16.06 1.16
C GLY A 16 -10.54 -16.10 2.42
N GLU A 17 -9.23 -16.20 2.24
CA GLU A 17 -8.23 -16.09 3.29
C GLU A 17 -8.33 -14.70 3.95
N PRO A 18 -8.10 -14.58 5.28
CA PRO A 18 -8.30 -13.31 5.97
C PRO A 18 -7.33 -12.28 5.37
N GLY A 19 -7.88 -11.19 4.81
CA GLY A 19 -7.18 -10.37 3.82
C GLY A 19 -5.76 -9.93 4.20
N SER A 20 -4.78 -10.36 3.39
CA SER A 20 -3.45 -9.73 3.32
C SER A 20 -3.56 -8.25 2.96
N ILE A 21 -2.49 -7.48 3.18
CA ILE A 21 -2.44 -6.05 2.81
C ILE A 21 -2.83 -5.84 1.33
N VAL A 22 -2.39 -6.76 0.47
CA VAL A 22 -2.70 -6.79 -0.97
C VAL A 22 -4.18 -7.07 -1.25
N ASP A 23 -4.80 -7.99 -0.50
CA ASP A 23 -6.23 -8.32 -0.66
C ASP A 23 -7.14 -7.19 -0.15
N VAL A 24 -6.85 -6.60 1.02
CA VAL A 24 -7.62 -5.46 1.53
C VAL A 24 -7.53 -4.26 0.57
N ALA A 25 -6.38 -4.04 -0.04
CA ALA A 25 -6.21 -3.04 -1.10
C ALA A 25 -6.99 -3.39 -2.39
N ALA A 26 -7.05 -4.68 -2.78
CA ALA A 26 -7.87 -5.13 -3.91
C ALA A 26 -9.38 -4.97 -3.64
N GLN A 27 -9.86 -5.40 -2.48
CA GLN A 27 -11.27 -5.32 -2.07
C GLN A 27 -11.78 -3.89 -1.98
N ALA A 28 -10.91 -2.93 -1.62
CA ALA A 28 -11.26 -1.52 -1.57
C ALA A 28 -11.37 -0.85 -2.96
N GLY A 29 -10.87 -1.48 -4.03
CA GLY A 29 -10.96 -1.02 -5.42
C GLY A 29 -10.11 0.20 -5.79
N SER A 30 -10.00 1.20 -4.91
CA SER A 30 -9.28 2.46 -5.14
C SER A 30 -7.74 2.35 -5.18
N PHE A 31 -7.19 1.14 -5.26
CA PHE A 31 -5.74 0.86 -5.16
C PHE A 31 -5.20 -0.07 -6.26
N GLU A 32 -5.97 -0.38 -7.32
CA GLU A 32 -5.52 -1.27 -8.41
C GLU A 32 -4.17 -0.86 -9.02
N THR A 33 -3.94 0.45 -9.20
CA THR A 33 -2.68 1.03 -9.70
C THR A 33 -1.48 0.68 -8.79
N LEU A 34 -1.67 0.76 -7.47
CA LEU A 34 -0.66 0.38 -6.47
C LEU A 34 -0.43 -1.14 -6.45
N LEU A 35 -1.49 -1.92 -6.64
CA LEU A 35 -1.40 -3.39 -6.74
C LEU A 35 -0.61 -3.84 -7.96
N ALA A 36 -0.88 -3.23 -9.12
CA ALA A 36 -0.14 -3.50 -10.36
C ALA A 36 1.34 -3.12 -10.21
N ALA A 37 1.64 -1.99 -9.57
CA ALA A 37 3.00 -1.60 -9.23
C ALA A 37 3.67 -2.60 -8.26
N ALA A 38 2.98 -3.03 -7.20
CA ALA A 38 3.50 -4.01 -6.23
C ALA A 38 3.77 -5.39 -6.86
N ALA A 39 2.94 -5.80 -7.81
CA ALA A 39 3.13 -7.03 -8.58
C ALA A 39 4.33 -6.92 -9.53
N ALA A 40 4.44 -5.82 -10.30
CA ALA A 40 5.59 -5.55 -11.16
C ALA A 40 6.91 -5.43 -10.38
N ALA A 41 6.84 -4.89 -9.15
CA ALA A 41 7.95 -4.79 -8.21
C ALA A 41 8.30 -6.12 -7.52
N GLY A 42 7.50 -7.19 -7.69
CA GLY A 42 7.68 -8.45 -6.95
C GLY A 42 7.56 -8.31 -5.43
N LEU A 43 6.88 -7.26 -4.95
CA LEU A 43 6.71 -6.99 -3.51
C LEU A 43 5.43 -7.61 -2.95
N VAL A 44 4.46 -8.01 -3.79
CA VAL A 44 3.25 -8.74 -3.38
C VAL A 44 3.58 -9.95 -2.50
N GLU A 45 4.47 -10.84 -2.93
CA GLU A 45 4.88 -12.02 -2.14
C GLU A 45 5.51 -11.65 -0.79
N THR A 46 6.20 -10.50 -0.72
CA THR A 46 6.82 -10.00 0.53
C THR A 46 5.78 -9.39 1.48
N LEU A 47 4.76 -8.70 0.96
CA LEU A 47 3.66 -8.10 1.72
C LEU A 47 2.55 -9.10 2.10
N ASP A 48 2.58 -10.28 1.48
CA ASP A 48 1.66 -11.39 1.73
C ASP A 48 2.25 -12.44 2.69
N THR A 49 3.54 -12.77 2.56
CA THR A 49 4.20 -13.77 3.43
C THR A 49 4.95 -13.14 4.63
N GLY A 50 5.22 -11.83 4.59
CA GLY A 50 5.97 -11.12 5.63
C GLY A 50 5.11 -10.21 6.51
N GLY A 51 5.49 -10.06 7.77
CA GLY A 51 4.85 -9.12 8.69
C GLY A 51 5.51 -9.09 10.09
N PRO A 52 5.09 -8.16 10.96
CA PRO A 52 4.09 -7.14 10.70
C PRO A 52 4.65 -5.94 9.90
N PHE A 53 3.88 -5.49 8.91
CA PHE A 53 4.14 -4.24 8.19
C PHE A 53 3.08 -3.18 8.49
N THR A 54 3.35 -1.95 8.10
CA THR A 54 2.36 -0.87 8.04
C THR A 54 2.44 -0.24 6.65
N LEU A 55 1.39 -0.36 5.83
CA LEU A 55 1.33 0.21 4.48
C LEU A 55 0.55 1.52 4.51
N PHE A 56 1.17 2.60 4.05
CA PHE A 56 0.47 3.82 3.67
C PHE A 56 -0.06 3.66 2.24
N ALA A 57 -1.37 3.77 2.04
CA ALA A 57 -2.04 3.48 0.77
C ALA A 57 -2.71 4.75 0.20
N PRO A 58 -2.13 5.42 -0.80
CA PRO A 58 -2.77 6.56 -1.47
C PRO A 58 -3.97 6.13 -2.30
N THR A 59 -5.10 6.83 -2.15
CA THR A 59 -6.32 6.62 -2.94
C THR A 59 -6.15 7.04 -4.40
N ASP A 60 -7.08 6.65 -5.27
CA ASP A 60 -7.20 7.25 -6.61
C ASP A 60 -7.35 8.78 -6.56
N GLU A 61 -8.04 9.33 -5.55
CA GLU A 61 -8.10 10.77 -5.30
C GLU A 61 -6.71 11.37 -4.98
N ALA A 62 -5.88 10.68 -4.20
CA ALA A 62 -4.49 11.06 -3.93
C ALA A 62 -3.60 11.01 -5.18
N PHE A 63 -3.84 10.05 -6.07
CA PHE A 63 -3.18 9.96 -7.37
C PHE A 63 -3.67 11.05 -8.35
N ALA A 64 -4.93 11.46 -8.27
CA ALA A 64 -5.51 12.56 -9.05
C ALA A 64 -5.17 13.96 -8.50
N ALA A 65 -4.80 14.06 -7.21
CA ALA A 65 -4.29 15.27 -6.57
C ALA A 65 -2.83 15.58 -6.95
N LEU A 66 -2.07 14.58 -7.42
CA LEU A 66 -0.76 14.81 -8.03
C LEU A 66 -0.86 15.63 -9.33
N PRO A 67 0.15 16.45 -9.67
CA PRO A 67 0.18 17.10 -10.97
C PRO A 67 0.28 16.07 -12.11
N ALA A 68 -0.46 16.33 -13.20
CA ALA A 68 -0.44 15.50 -14.40
C ALA A 68 0.99 15.31 -14.94
N GLY A 69 1.32 14.09 -15.38
CA GLY A 69 2.69 13.67 -15.67
C GLY A 69 3.41 12.95 -14.52
N THR A 70 3.10 13.21 -13.24
CA THR A 70 3.77 12.51 -12.14
C THR A 70 3.40 11.03 -12.11
N LEU A 71 2.10 10.69 -12.07
CA LEU A 71 1.64 9.28 -12.13
C LEU A 71 2.19 8.56 -13.38
N GLU A 72 2.24 9.24 -14.52
CA GLU A 72 2.73 8.68 -15.78
C GLU A 72 4.24 8.37 -15.72
N SER A 73 5.06 9.23 -15.12
CA SER A 73 6.48 8.94 -14.88
C SER A 73 6.64 7.79 -13.87
N LEU A 74 5.83 7.75 -12.81
CA LEU A 74 5.87 6.64 -11.86
C LEU A 74 5.51 5.31 -12.54
N LEU A 75 4.50 5.26 -13.42
CA LEU A 75 4.18 4.06 -14.20
C LEU A 75 5.25 3.71 -15.25
N ALA A 76 6.07 4.67 -15.69
CA ALA A 76 7.16 4.45 -16.62
C ALA A 76 8.46 3.96 -15.94
N ASP A 77 8.69 4.33 -14.68
CA ASP A 77 9.92 4.08 -13.92
C ASP A 77 9.73 2.99 -12.83
N PRO A 78 9.92 1.69 -13.14
CA PRO A 78 9.68 0.59 -12.19
C PRO A 78 10.62 0.61 -10.97
N ASP A 79 11.81 1.19 -11.08
CA ASP A 79 12.70 1.43 -9.94
C ASP A 79 12.13 2.51 -9.00
N ALA A 80 11.47 3.55 -9.54
CA ALA A 80 10.78 4.56 -8.73
C ALA A 80 9.55 3.96 -8.04
N LEU A 81 8.78 3.09 -8.72
CA LEU A 81 7.70 2.32 -8.07
C LEU A 81 8.22 1.48 -6.92
N ARG A 82 9.37 0.82 -7.07
CA ARG A 82 10.00 0.05 -5.98
C ARG A 82 10.38 0.93 -4.79
N ASP A 83 11.05 2.05 -5.01
CA ASP A 83 11.45 2.95 -3.93
C ASP A 83 10.21 3.56 -3.23
N ILE A 84 9.17 3.93 -3.99
CA ILE A 84 7.87 4.40 -3.49
C ILE A 84 7.15 3.35 -2.65
N LEU A 85 7.11 2.09 -3.10
CA LEU A 85 6.51 0.99 -2.34
C LEU A 85 7.27 0.74 -1.04
N LEU A 86 8.61 0.75 -1.08
CA LEU A 86 9.44 0.65 0.11
C LEU A 86 9.30 1.88 1.03
N TYR A 87 8.97 3.06 0.50
CA TYR A 87 8.78 4.30 1.27
C TYR A 87 7.39 4.35 1.94
N HIS A 88 6.36 3.83 1.28
CA HIS A 88 5.01 3.66 1.83
C HIS A 88 4.90 2.46 2.79
N VAL A 89 5.80 1.47 2.71
CA VAL A 89 5.85 0.35 3.66
C VAL A 89 6.76 0.69 4.82
N VAL A 90 6.26 0.60 6.05
CA VAL A 90 7.06 0.65 7.28
C VAL A 90 7.18 -0.77 7.85
N SER A 91 8.41 -1.17 8.21
CA SER A 91 8.65 -2.40 8.97
C SER A 91 8.25 -2.23 10.43
N GLY A 92 7.30 -3.05 10.89
CA GLY A 92 6.71 -2.96 12.23
C GLY A 92 5.20 -2.64 12.18
N ARG A 93 4.50 -2.92 13.28
CA ARG A 93 3.08 -2.57 13.47
C ARG A 93 2.97 -1.20 14.13
N VAL A 94 2.83 -0.14 13.35
CA VAL A 94 2.72 1.24 13.87
C VAL A 94 1.26 1.69 13.74
N THR A 95 0.51 1.56 14.84
CA THR A 95 -0.91 1.93 14.90
C THR A 95 -1.10 3.44 14.75
N ALA A 96 -2.33 3.88 14.48
CA ALA A 96 -2.68 5.30 14.43
C ALA A 96 -2.20 6.07 15.68
N SER A 97 -2.28 5.43 16.86
CA SER A 97 -1.87 6.02 18.14
C SER A 97 -0.37 6.04 18.35
N ASP A 98 0.36 5.03 17.87
CA ASP A 98 1.83 4.98 17.97
C ASP A 98 2.45 5.97 16.96
N VAL A 99 1.91 6.02 15.74
CA VAL A 99 2.16 7.07 14.73
C VAL A 99 1.89 8.46 15.32
N ALA A 100 0.75 8.68 15.99
CA ALA A 100 0.43 9.98 16.60
C ALA A 100 1.32 10.36 17.80
N ALA A 101 1.96 9.38 18.47
CA ALA A 101 2.92 9.62 19.55
C ALA A 101 4.36 9.81 19.05
N LEU A 102 4.70 9.20 17.90
CA LEU A 102 6.00 9.28 17.25
C LEU A 102 6.00 10.32 16.13
N ASN A 103 6.63 11.48 16.38
CA ASN A 103 6.79 12.57 15.39
C ASN A 103 7.56 12.17 14.10
N GLN A 104 8.04 10.92 14.00
CA GLN A 104 8.72 10.36 12.84
C GLN A 104 8.67 8.82 12.87
N ALA A 105 8.44 8.20 11.71
CA ALA A 105 8.60 6.76 11.49
C ALA A 105 9.71 6.50 10.44
N THR A 106 10.20 5.27 10.38
CA THR A 106 11.21 4.85 9.40
C THR A 106 10.60 3.89 8.40
N SER A 107 10.58 4.27 7.12
CA SER A 107 10.13 3.39 6.04
C SER A 107 11.12 2.25 5.78
N LEU A 108 10.66 1.21 5.08
CA LEU A 108 11.47 0.05 4.68
C LEU A 108 12.53 0.43 3.64
N GLN A 109 12.32 1.55 2.91
CA GLN A 109 13.30 2.23 2.06
C GLN A 109 14.49 2.81 2.86
N GLY A 110 14.32 3.00 4.17
CA GLY A 110 15.28 3.66 5.06
C GLY A 110 15.05 5.16 5.22
N GLY A 111 14.23 5.77 4.37
CA GLY A 111 13.83 7.17 4.48
C GLY A 111 12.89 7.43 5.66
N SER A 112 13.09 8.56 6.32
CA SER A 112 12.23 9.04 7.40
C SER A 112 10.90 9.58 6.87
N LEU A 113 9.81 9.12 7.48
CA LEU A 113 8.46 9.67 7.33
C LEU A 113 8.22 10.63 8.50
N GLN A 114 8.21 11.95 8.28
CA GLN A 114 7.87 12.90 9.33
C GLN A 114 6.38 12.82 9.63
N ILE A 115 5.99 12.75 10.91
CA ILE A 115 4.59 12.62 11.30
C ILE A 115 4.16 13.85 12.10
N MET A 116 3.00 14.39 11.77
CA MET A 116 2.39 15.53 12.44
C MET A 116 0.91 15.25 12.70
N VAL A 117 0.40 15.60 13.87
CA VAL A 117 -1.04 15.48 14.17
C VAL A 117 -1.66 16.87 14.07
N HIS A 118 -2.53 17.09 13.09
CA HIS A 118 -3.16 18.38 12.82
C HIS A 118 -4.67 18.29 12.98
N ASN A 119 -5.24 19.07 13.91
CA ASN A 119 -6.68 19.05 14.26
C ASN A 119 -7.26 17.66 14.61
N GLY A 120 -6.41 16.69 14.98
CA GLY A 120 -6.79 15.31 15.30
C GLY A 120 -6.65 14.33 14.12
N SER A 121 -6.43 14.83 12.90
CA SER A 121 -5.99 14.02 11.76
C SER A 121 -4.48 13.79 11.83
N VAL A 122 -4.03 12.61 11.39
CA VAL A 122 -2.61 12.34 11.18
C VAL A 122 -2.19 12.87 9.80
N MET A 123 -0.98 13.42 9.71
CA MET A 123 -0.30 13.81 8.47
C MET A 123 1.08 13.16 8.43
N VAL A 124 1.51 12.72 7.24
CA VAL A 124 2.80 12.07 6.99
C VAL A 124 3.51 12.84 5.88
N ASN A 125 4.60 13.52 6.22
CA ASN A 125 5.21 14.59 5.42
C ASN A 125 4.15 15.63 5.00
N ASP A 126 3.74 15.63 3.73
CA ASP A 126 2.70 16.51 3.17
C ASP A 126 1.34 15.80 3.03
N ALA A 127 1.31 14.46 3.13
CA ALA A 127 0.11 13.65 2.92
C ALA A 127 -0.81 13.64 4.16
N THR A 128 -2.08 13.98 3.98
CA THR A 128 -3.08 13.82 5.05
C THR A 128 -3.57 12.37 5.09
N VAL A 129 -3.61 11.76 6.26
CA VAL A 129 -4.11 10.39 6.46
C VAL A 129 -5.61 10.44 6.73
N THR A 130 -6.41 9.90 5.81
CA THR A 130 -7.88 10.01 5.79
C THR A 130 -8.56 8.85 6.53
N ALA A 131 -7.94 7.67 6.53
CA ALA A 131 -8.32 6.54 7.39
C ALA A 131 -7.07 5.88 7.98
N THR A 132 -7.16 5.43 9.22
CA THR A 132 -6.05 4.79 9.94
C THR A 132 -6.54 3.52 10.64
N ASP A 133 -5.59 2.70 11.09
CA ASP A 133 -5.86 1.51 11.92
C ASP A 133 -6.70 0.43 11.21
N ILE A 134 -6.64 0.37 9.87
CA ILE A 134 -7.26 -0.72 9.10
C ILE A 134 -6.42 -1.99 9.31
N GLU A 135 -6.90 -2.90 10.15
CA GLU A 135 -6.22 -4.18 10.40
C GLU A 135 -6.26 -5.07 9.15
N ALA A 136 -5.09 -5.51 8.70
CA ALA A 136 -4.92 -6.53 7.67
C ALA A 136 -4.12 -7.70 8.28
N SER A 137 -4.24 -8.93 7.75
CA SER A 137 -3.64 -10.13 8.37
C SER A 137 -2.12 -10.03 8.61
N ASN A 138 -1.43 -9.29 7.74
CA ASN A 138 0.01 -9.09 7.79
C ASN A 138 0.44 -7.69 8.29
N GLY A 139 -0.49 -6.85 8.77
CA GLY A 139 -0.14 -5.49 9.16
C GLY A 139 -1.28 -4.52 9.51
N ILE A 140 -1.04 -3.25 9.20
CA ILE A 140 -2.03 -2.16 9.26
C ILE A 140 -1.95 -1.38 7.95
N ILE A 141 -3.11 -0.95 7.44
CA ILE A 141 -3.19 0.00 6.32
C ILE A 141 -3.62 1.37 6.88
N HIS A 142 -2.94 2.42 6.40
CA HIS A 142 -3.30 3.82 6.62
C HIS A 142 -3.56 4.47 5.26
N VAL A 143 -4.79 4.89 5.00
CA VAL A 143 -5.19 5.50 3.73
C VAL A 143 -4.81 6.97 3.72
N ILE A 144 -4.19 7.44 2.64
CA ILE A 144 -3.68 8.82 2.52
C ILE A 144 -4.24 9.55 1.29
N ASP A 145 -4.35 10.88 1.41
CA ASP A 145 -4.85 11.82 0.39
C ASP A 145 -3.74 12.37 -0.53
N THR A 146 -2.49 11.92 -0.37
CA THR A 146 -1.37 12.35 -1.21
C THR A 146 -0.32 11.26 -1.30
N VAL A 147 0.20 10.97 -2.51
CA VAL A 147 1.23 9.94 -2.71
C VAL A 147 2.57 10.40 -2.12
N LEU A 148 3.21 9.55 -1.30
CA LEU A 148 4.53 9.80 -0.74
C LEU A 148 5.63 9.44 -1.75
N ILE A 149 6.31 10.45 -2.30
CA ILE A 149 7.38 10.26 -3.29
C ILE A 149 8.75 10.51 -2.65
N PRO A 150 9.62 9.50 -2.49
CA PRO A 150 10.98 9.69 -2.01
C PRO A 150 11.79 10.47 -3.05
N GLY A 151 12.47 11.54 -2.59
CA GLY A 151 13.35 12.36 -3.44
C GLY A 151 12.70 13.55 -4.15
N GLY A 152 11.40 13.82 -3.96
CA GLY A 152 10.73 15.01 -4.49
C GLY A 152 10.76 16.21 -3.54
N ASN A 153 11.71 17.14 -3.71
CA ASN A 153 11.75 18.48 -3.07
C ASN A 153 12.55 19.46 -3.94
#